data_AF-A0A226DX94-F1
#
_entry.id   AF-A0A226DX94-F1
#
_cell.length_a   1.000
_cell.length_b   1.000
_cell.length_c   1.000
_cell.angle_alpha   90.00
_cell.angle_beta   90.00
_cell.angle_gamma   90.00
#
_symmetry.space_group_name_H-M   'P 1'
#
loop_
_entity.id
_entity.type
_entity.pdbx_description
1 polymer ?
#
loop_
_entity_poly.entity_id
_entity_poly.type
_entity_poly.pdbx_seq_one_letter_code
_entity_poly.pdbx_strand_id
1 'polypeptide(L)'
;MLFHNEALRLLRRTVQVMQRNTLHLAFCFEWNKDGNFGRGRIIPLSRGRHYRTFQLFVLTIITMIEPFLAWRCYVLVKTTNLDNMENLVLVCFTFAATFWYWIAVPFLYMLGCKEGVAEVAGIFEAILKMERDLQYGTILQNSGIKAGPRVISATASIRSSLRLIAFSFEYLVPTVCIGISLPTYNPLYVGILSTLNLTDDNFPLLIKITLCIICFLTANIIIAVYQVILYLNAYGISALYLWTLYISPSDGVLKGTLSFASSFKIYKSLRVMTLILGESARRQVSTCLHHFYAVAFCTISLYYTILQFTSETKVSLLVVSLCLNLILVGFINELFAICFMAKSSTASKGFVREMVEIHGRNPYRRRVLKAILPNSINLEFVNSVKTMQNGIEMDYFLNFLGRITDNTINLLLARE
;
A
#
# COMPACT_ATOMS: atom_id res chain seq x y z
N MET A 1 3.59 1.12 -24.06
CA MET A 1 3.20 2.50 -23.67
C MET A 1 1.98 2.58 -22.75
N LEU A 2 1.05 1.60 -22.77
CA LEU A 2 -0.29 1.72 -22.16
C LEU A 2 -0.33 2.15 -20.69
N PHE A 3 0.63 1.70 -19.86
CA PHE A 3 0.62 2.00 -18.42
C PHE A 3 1.94 2.56 -17.86
N HIS A 4 3.08 2.28 -18.51
CA HIS A 4 4.41 2.84 -18.20
C HIS A 4 4.43 4.33 -17.81
N ASN A 5 3.85 5.18 -18.67
CA ASN A 5 3.90 6.64 -18.47
C ASN A 5 3.08 7.08 -17.26
N GLU A 6 1.97 6.39 -16.99
CA GLU A 6 1.12 6.67 -15.83
C GLU A 6 1.84 6.28 -14.54
N ALA A 7 2.50 5.12 -14.52
CA ALA A 7 3.30 4.68 -13.39
C ALA A 7 4.47 5.63 -13.08
N LEU A 8 5.23 6.04 -14.10
CA LEU A 8 6.29 7.03 -13.95
C LEU A 8 5.75 8.37 -13.43
N ARG A 9 4.59 8.80 -13.91
CA ARG A 9 3.94 10.04 -13.46
C ARG A 9 3.54 9.96 -11.99
N LEU A 10 2.89 8.87 -11.57
CA LEU A 10 2.48 8.65 -10.18
C LEU A 10 3.71 8.61 -9.27
N LEU A 11 4.73 7.86 -9.66
CA LEU A 11 5.96 7.75 -8.87
C LEU A 11 6.69 9.09 -8.73
N ARG A 12 6.84 9.85 -9.83
CA ARG A 12 7.40 11.20 -9.78
C ARG A 12 6.62 12.08 -8.81
N ARG A 13 5.28 12.04 -8.90
CA ARG A 13 4.40 12.79 -8.00
C ARG A 13 4.65 12.39 -6.55
N THR A 14 4.78 11.11 -6.24
CA THR A 14 5.05 10.63 -4.88
C THR A 14 6.39 11.08 -4.33
N VAL A 15 7.45 11.01 -5.13
CA VAL A 15 8.77 11.53 -4.72
C VAL A 15 8.68 13.03 -4.41
N GLN A 16 7.97 13.79 -5.24
CA GLN A 16 7.75 15.21 -5.01
C GLN A 16 6.84 15.50 -3.80
N VAL A 17 5.85 14.65 -3.51
CA VAL A 17 5.03 14.72 -2.30
C VAL A 17 5.91 14.46 -1.07
N MET A 18 6.73 13.41 -1.07
CA MET A 18 7.68 13.13 0.02
C MET A 18 8.62 14.32 0.27
N GLN A 19 9.21 14.88 -0.79
CA GLN A 19 10.08 16.05 -0.66
C GLN A 19 9.33 17.27 -0.09
N ARG A 20 8.10 17.54 -0.52
CA ARG A 20 7.29 18.66 0.02
C ARG A 20 6.87 18.44 1.47
N ASN A 21 6.41 17.23 1.81
CA ASN A 21 5.99 16.86 3.17
C ASN A 21 7.15 16.94 4.17
N THR A 22 8.38 16.79 3.69
CA THR A 22 9.61 16.88 4.49
C THR A 22 10.24 18.28 4.46
N LEU A 23 9.57 19.27 3.85
CA LEU A 23 10.09 20.61 3.58
C LEU A 23 11.47 20.59 2.89
N HIS A 24 11.71 19.58 2.05
CA HIS A 24 12.99 19.31 1.39
C HIS A 24 14.16 19.09 2.38
N LEU A 25 13.89 18.71 3.64
CA LEU A 25 14.92 18.47 4.64
C LEU A 25 15.28 16.99 4.80
N ALA A 26 14.31 16.08 4.69
CA ALA A 26 14.46 14.68 5.10
C ALA A 26 13.84 13.70 4.10
N PHE A 27 14.55 13.33 3.03
CA PHE A 27 14.04 12.39 2.03
C PHE A 27 15.12 11.40 1.56
N CYS A 28 14.68 10.25 1.02
CA CYS A 28 15.57 9.17 0.56
C CYS A 28 15.60 8.97 -0.96
N PHE A 29 14.74 9.66 -1.70
CA PHE A 29 14.68 9.57 -3.16
C PHE A 29 14.70 10.94 -3.82
N GLU A 30 15.36 11.01 -4.98
CA GLU A 30 15.28 12.13 -5.90
C GLU A 30 14.74 11.68 -7.25
N TRP A 31 14.04 12.59 -7.93
CA TRP A 31 13.59 12.35 -9.30
C TRP A 31 14.56 12.97 -10.29
N ASN A 32 15.29 12.15 -11.03
CA ASN A 32 16.13 12.63 -12.12
C ASN A 32 15.32 12.71 -13.41
N LYS A 33 15.21 13.91 -14.00
CA LYS A 33 14.54 14.17 -15.28
C LYS A 33 15.40 13.76 -16.48
N ASP A 34 16.72 13.81 -16.33
CA ASP A 34 17.72 13.58 -17.38
C ASP A 34 18.19 12.12 -17.43
N GLY A 35 17.34 11.20 -17.01
CA GLY A 35 17.63 9.77 -17.09
C GLY A 35 17.93 9.35 -18.53
N ASN A 36 18.82 8.37 -18.70
CA ASN A 36 19.12 7.76 -19.99
C ASN A 36 17.81 7.47 -20.76
N PHE A 37 17.78 7.86 -22.04
CA PHE A 37 16.60 7.79 -22.93
C PHE A 37 15.48 8.81 -22.65
N GLY A 38 15.76 9.92 -21.95
CA GLY A 38 14.80 11.00 -21.71
C GLY A 38 13.62 10.59 -20.82
N ARG A 39 13.76 9.48 -20.08
CA ARG A 39 12.74 8.99 -19.15
C ARG A 39 13.23 9.20 -17.73
N GLY A 40 12.40 9.85 -16.93
CA GLY A 40 12.74 10.12 -15.55
C GLY A 40 12.89 8.84 -14.73
N ARG A 41 13.80 8.86 -13.77
CA ARG A 41 14.09 7.74 -12.87
C ARG A 41 14.16 8.20 -11.43
N ILE A 42 13.85 7.29 -10.51
CA ILE A 42 14.21 7.48 -9.11
C ILE A 42 15.72 7.27 -8.94
N ILE A 43 16.34 8.19 -8.21
CA ILE A 43 17.70 8.04 -7.70
C ILE A 43 17.63 7.78 -6.19
N PRO A 44 18.18 6.65 -5.71
CA PRO A 44 18.32 6.41 -4.28
C PRO A 44 19.41 7.32 -3.71
N LEU A 45 19.08 8.07 -2.65
CA LEU A 45 20.08 8.85 -1.93
C LEU A 45 20.83 7.93 -0.97
N SER A 46 22.12 7.72 -1.22
CA SER A 46 22.99 6.91 -0.35
C SER A 46 23.85 7.76 0.60
N ARG A 47 24.01 9.05 0.30
CA ARG A 47 24.85 10.03 1.01
C ARG A 47 24.22 11.43 0.89
N GLY A 48 24.70 12.37 1.70
CA GLY A 48 24.24 13.77 1.68
C GLY A 48 23.42 14.16 2.92
N ARG A 49 23.19 15.47 3.07
CA ARG A 49 22.48 16.04 4.24
C ARG A 49 21.04 15.54 4.31
N HIS A 50 20.31 15.56 3.19
CA HIS A 50 18.90 15.18 3.14
C HIS A 50 18.66 13.73 3.61
N TYR A 51 19.49 12.79 3.12
CA TYR A 51 19.37 11.40 3.52
C TYR A 51 19.80 11.18 4.98
N ARG A 52 20.86 11.82 5.46
CA ARG A 52 21.25 11.73 6.88
C ARG A 52 20.17 12.26 7.81
N THR A 53 19.50 13.35 7.44
CA THR A 53 18.36 13.88 8.20
C THR A 53 17.18 12.91 8.16
N PHE A 54 16.91 12.25 7.03
CA PHE A 54 15.92 11.18 6.96
C PHE A 54 16.27 9.99 7.87
N GLN A 55 17.53 9.55 7.90
CA GLN A 55 17.97 8.47 8.79
C GLN A 55 17.82 8.84 10.27
N LEU A 56 18.15 10.08 10.65
CA LEU A 56 17.90 10.58 12.01
C LEU A 56 16.41 10.61 12.34
N PHE A 57 15.56 11.05 11.40
CA PHE A 57 14.12 10.98 11.55
C PHE A 57 13.66 9.54 11.80
N VAL A 58 14.05 8.58 10.96
CA VAL A 58 13.70 7.16 11.13
C VAL A 58 14.14 6.64 12.49
N LEU A 59 15.36 6.96 12.92
CA LEU A 59 15.88 6.56 14.22
C LEU A 59 15.00 7.12 15.35
N THR A 60 14.70 8.42 15.34
CA THR A 60 13.83 9.06 16.34
C THR A 60 12.45 8.41 16.41
N ILE A 61 11.87 8.05 15.26
CA ILE A 61 10.57 7.40 15.21
C ILE A 61 10.64 6.04 15.91
N ILE A 62 11.61 5.21 15.53
CA ILE A 62 11.72 3.83 16.01
C ILE A 62 12.16 3.74 17.48
N THR A 63 13.09 4.60 17.91
CA THR A 63 13.70 4.47 19.25
C THR A 63 13.10 5.39 20.31
N MET A 64 12.38 6.46 19.91
CA MET A 64 11.79 7.41 20.86
C MET A 64 10.27 7.47 20.75
N ILE A 65 9.73 7.77 19.57
CA ILE A 65 8.29 8.04 19.41
C ILE A 65 7.47 6.76 19.58
N GLU A 66 7.85 5.68 18.89
CA GLU A 66 7.10 4.41 18.95
C GLU A 66 7.09 3.80 20.37
N PRO A 67 8.23 3.68 21.09
CA PRO A 67 8.21 3.20 22.48
C PRO A 67 7.42 4.10 23.42
N PHE A 68 7.47 5.43 23.22
CA PHE A 68 6.70 6.37 24.02
C PHE A 68 5.19 6.18 23.82
N LEU A 69 4.74 6.03 22.58
CA LEU A 69 3.33 5.77 22.25
C LEU A 69 2.86 4.42 22.80
N ALA A 70 3.69 3.38 22.68
CA ALA A 70 3.40 2.06 23.26
C ALA A 70 3.30 2.11 24.80
N TRP A 71 4.23 2.80 25.46
CA TRP A 71 4.15 3.05 26.90
C TRP A 71 2.88 3.82 27.28
N ARG A 72 2.51 4.84 26.49
CA ARG A 72 1.29 5.60 26.74
C ARG A 72 0.03 4.74 26.59
N CYS A 73 -0.03 3.87 25.59
CA CYS A 73 -1.09 2.87 25.47
C CYS A 73 -1.19 2.01 26.74
N TYR A 74 -0.05 1.51 27.24
CA TYR A 74 -0.01 0.72 28.48
C TYR A 74 -0.54 1.49 29.69
N VAL A 75 -0.08 2.73 29.89
CA VAL A 75 -0.53 3.59 30.99
C VAL A 75 -2.04 3.82 30.91
N LEU A 76 -2.54 4.19 29.72
CA LEU A 76 -3.96 4.45 29.52
C LEU A 76 -4.82 3.21 29.85
N VAL A 77 -4.40 2.02 29.45
CA VAL A 77 -5.11 0.77 29.79
C VAL A 77 -5.15 0.53 31.31
N LYS A 78 -4.13 0.95 32.05
CA LYS A 78 -4.03 0.70 33.49
C LYS A 78 -4.70 1.75 34.37
N THR A 79 -4.71 3.01 33.95
CA THR A 79 -5.11 4.13 34.82
C THR A 79 -6.48 4.69 34.51
N THR A 80 -7.03 4.38 33.33
CA THR A 80 -8.17 5.11 32.79
C THR A 80 -9.46 4.37 33.11
N ASN A 81 -10.38 5.04 33.82
CA ASN A 81 -11.76 4.58 33.83
C ASN A 81 -12.38 4.88 32.46
N LEU A 82 -12.79 3.82 31.76
CA LEU A 82 -13.39 3.87 30.42
C LEU A 82 -14.83 4.41 30.41
N ASP A 83 -15.45 4.57 31.58
CA ASP A 83 -16.79 5.16 31.70
C ASP A 83 -16.83 6.65 31.30
N ASN A 84 -15.68 7.33 31.28
CA ASN A 84 -15.57 8.72 30.82
C ASN A 84 -15.32 8.78 29.30
N MET A 85 -16.20 9.46 28.56
CA MET A 85 -16.09 9.63 27.11
C MET A 85 -14.81 10.34 26.66
N GLU A 86 -14.31 11.33 27.43
CA GLU A 86 -13.06 12.05 27.06
C GLU A 86 -11.86 11.11 27.11
N ASN A 87 -11.84 10.25 28.14
CA ASN A 87 -10.86 9.19 28.31
C ASN A 87 -10.92 8.17 27.18
N LEU A 88 -12.14 7.76 26.77
CA LEU A 88 -12.31 6.86 25.64
C LEU A 88 -11.69 7.45 24.38
N VAL A 89 -12.02 8.71 24.03
CA VAL A 89 -11.49 9.40 22.85
C VAL A 89 -9.96 9.42 22.87
N LEU A 90 -9.35 9.77 24.01
CA LEU A 90 -7.90 9.77 24.17
C LEU A 90 -7.29 8.38 23.94
N VAL A 91 -7.91 7.32 24.47
CA VAL A 91 -7.52 5.94 24.22
C VAL A 91 -7.58 5.63 22.73
N CYS A 92 -8.68 5.96 22.03
CA CYS A 92 -8.80 5.72 20.59
C CYS A 92 -7.65 6.35 19.81
N PHE A 93 -7.40 7.65 20.03
CA PHE A 93 -6.39 8.41 19.30
C PHE A 93 -4.97 7.90 19.60
N THR A 94 -4.68 7.53 20.85
CA THR A 94 -3.37 6.99 21.23
C THR A 94 -3.14 5.63 20.59
N PHE A 95 -4.11 4.72 20.65
CA PHE A 95 -3.99 3.40 20.01
C PHE A 95 -3.92 3.51 18.49
N ALA A 96 -4.75 4.35 17.87
CA ALA A 96 -4.72 4.57 16.43
C ALA A 96 -3.38 5.15 15.96
N ALA A 97 -2.84 6.14 16.69
CA ALA A 97 -1.51 6.67 16.40
C ALA A 97 -0.44 5.59 16.55
N THR A 98 -0.36 4.92 17.71
CA THR A 98 0.63 3.86 17.97
C THR A 98 0.60 2.80 16.87
N PHE A 99 -0.59 2.31 16.52
CA PHE A 99 -0.75 1.32 15.47
C PHE A 99 -0.34 1.85 14.08
N TRP A 100 -0.61 3.11 13.77
CA TRP A 100 -0.16 3.75 12.53
C TRP A 100 1.37 3.80 12.42
N TYR A 101 2.06 4.20 13.50
CA TYR A 101 3.51 4.21 13.56
C TYR A 101 4.08 2.79 13.48
N TRP A 102 3.49 1.83 14.20
CA TRP A 102 3.86 0.41 14.13
C TRP A 102 3.85 -0.14 12.71
N ILE A 103 2.78 0.13 11.94
CA ILE A 103 2.67 -0.30 10.53
C ILE A 103 3.78 0.33 9.68
N ALA A 104 4.19 1.56 9.99
CA ALA A 104 5.22 2.29 9.27
C ALA A 104 6.65 1.82 9.57
N VAL A 105 6.91 1.27 10.77
CA VAL A 105 8.26 0.89 11.22
C VAL A 105 9.01 0.03 10.19
N PRO A 106 8.46 -1.06 9.62
CA PRO A 106 9.19 -1.85 8.63
C PRO A 106 9.59 -1.07 7.38
N PHE A 107 8.73 -0.16 6.91
CA PHE A 107 9.03 0.66 5.74
C PHE A 107 10.06 1.74 6.05
N LEU A 108 9.93 2.40 7.19
CA LEU A 108 10.89 3.39 7.68
C LEU A 108 12.26 2.76 7.87
N TYR A 109 12.32 1.58 8.50
CA TYR A 109 13.57 0.83 8.69
C TYR A 109 14.23 0.50 7.34
N MET A 110 13.48 -0.10 6.42
CA MET A 110 13.96 -0.43 5.08
C MET A 110 14.51 0.81 4.35
N LEU A 111 13.80 1.93 4.38
CA LEU A 111 14.25 3.17 3.71
C LEU A 111 15.29 3.97 4.51
N GLY A 112 15.45 3.70 5.80
CA GLY A 112 16.53 4.26 6.63
C GLY A 112 17.86 3.55 6.37
N CYS A 113 17.82 2.32 5.85
CA CYS A 113 18.98 1.54 5.43
C CYS A 113 19.38 1.86 3.98
N LYS A 114 20.68 2.13 3.76
CA LYS A 114 21.20 2.45 2.41
C LYS A 114 20.89 1.36 1.38
N GLU A 115 21.03 0.11 1.81
CA GLU A 115 20.74 -1.06 0.99
C GLU A 115 19.26 -1.15 0.62
N GLY A 116 18.36 -0.87 1.56
CA GLY A 116 16.92 -0.92 1.30
C GLY A 116 16.42 0.18 0.37
N VAL A 117 16.96 1.41 0.46
CA VAL A 117 16.65 2.48 -0.51
C VAL A 117 17.12 2.09 -1.91
N ALA A 118 18.34 1.56 -2.03
CA ALA A 118 18.89 1.10 -3.30
C ALA A 118 18.11 -0.08 -3.86
N GLU A 119 17.68 -1.01 -3.01
CA GLU A 119 16.84 -2.16 -3.36
C GLU A 119 15.49 -1.70 -3.92
N VAL A 120 14.78 -0.81 -3.23
CA VAL A 120 13.47 -0.29 -3.69
C VAL A 120 13.59 0.40 -5.05
N ALA A 121 14.61 1.23 -5.24
CA ALA A 121 14.88 1.87 -6.53
C ALA A 121 15.24 0.84 -7.62
N GLY A 122 16.06 -0.15 -7.28
CA GLY A 122 16.48 -1.22 -8.18
C GLY A 122 15.34 -2.13 -8.62
N ILE A 123 14.41 -2.47 -7.71
CA ILE A 123 13.20 -3.23 -8.04
C ILE A 123 12.33 -2.43 -9.02
N PHE A 124 12.11 -1.15 -8.76
CA PHE A 124 11.33 -0.31 -9.66
C PHE A 124 11.98 -0.22 -11.06
N GLU A 125 13.29 0.01 -11.11
CA GLU A 125 14.04 0.04 -12.37
C GLU A 125 14.00 -1.31 -13.10
N ALA A 126 14.12 -2.43 -12.38
CA ALA A 126 14.02 -3.77 -12.94
C ALA A 126 12.63 -4.01 -13.56
N ILE A 127 11.54 -3.62 -12.89
CA ILE A 127 10.18 -3.76 -13.42
C ILE A 127 9.99 -2.90 -14.68
N LEU A 128 10.45 -1.65 -14.66
CA LEU A 128 10.41 -0.78 -15.84
C LEU A 128 11.25 -1.31 -17.01
N LYS A 129 12.43 -1.85 -16.72
CA LYS A 129 13.31 -2.46 -17.71
C LYS A 129 12.67 -3.70 -18.30
N MET A 130 12.09 -4.59 -17.49
CA MET A 130 11.34 -5.75 -17.98
C MET A 130 10.16 -5.31 -18.85
N GLU A 131 9.36 -4.32 -18.44
CA GLU A 131 8.28 -3.80 -19.27
C GLU A 131 8.81 -3.25 -20.61
N ARG A 132 9.93 -2.52 -20.57
CA ARG A 132 10.59 -1.99 -21.76
C ARG A 132 11.04 -3.12 -22.67
N ASP A 133 11.75 -4.11 -22.15
CA ASP A 133 12.26 -5.24 -22.92
C ASP A 133 11.10 -6.06 -23.53
N LEU A 134 9.96 -6.14 -22.84
CA LEU A 134 8.74 -6.73 -23.39
C LEU A 134 8.15 -5.90 -24.54
N GLN A 135 8.14 -4.56 -24.40
CA GLN A 135 7.65 -3.63 -25.43
C GLN A 135 8.53 -3.64 -26.69
N TYR A 136 9.85 -3.50 -26.51
CA TYR A 136 10.79 -3.32 -27.62
C TYR A 136 11.37 -4.65 -28.12
N GLY A 137 11.65 -5.59 -27.23
CA GLY A 137 12.43 -6.80 -27.52
C GLY A 137 11.62 -8.00 -28.02
N THR A 138 10.29 -7.94 -28.01
CA THR A 138 9.48 -9.14 -28.35
C THR A 138 8.32 -8.94 -29.34
N ILE A 139 7.58 -7.82 -29.37
CA ILE A 139 6.30 -7.80 -30.14
C ILE A 139 5.93 -6.46 -30.76
N LEU A 140 5.83 -5.38 -29.99
CA LEU A 140 4.95 -4.26 -30.36
C LEU A 140 5.41 -3.44 -31.57
N GLN A 141 6.72 -3.23 -31.73
CA GLN A 141 7.23 -2.35 -32.77
C GLN A 141 7.28 -3.01 -34.15
N ASN A 142 7.52 -4.34 -34.19
CA ASN A 142 7.66 -5.08 -35.44
C ASN A 142 6.35 -5.68 -35.96
N SER A 143 5.31 -5.77 -35.14
CA SER A 143 4.08 -6.49 -35.48
C SER A 143 2.86 -5.61 -35.76
N GLY A 144 2.91 -4.30 -35.45
CA GLY A 144 1.75 -3.40 -35.60
C GLY A 144 0.54 -3.78 -34.72
N ILE A 145 0.71 -4.70 -33.77
CA ILE A 145 -0.39 -5.25 -32.97
C ILE A 145 -0.90 -4.19 -31.98
N LYS A 146 -2.14 -3.76 -32.19
CA LYS A 146 -2.85 -2.86 -31.26
C LYS A 146 -3.37 -3.63 -30.05
N ALA A 147 -3.54 -2.95 -28.91
CA ALA A 147 -4.15 -3.57 -27.74
C ALA A 147 -5.64 -3.88 -27.99
N GLY A 148 -6.08 -5.07 -27.57
CA GLY A 148 -7.49 -5.46 -27.66
C GLY A 148 -8.40 -4.69 -26.71
N PRO A 149 -9.73 -4.72 -26.92
CA PRO A 149 -10.71 -3.98 -26.10
C PRO A 149 -10.62 -4.30 -24.61
N ARG A 150 -10.35 -5.56 -24.25
CA ARG A 150 -10.16 -6.00 -22.86
C ARG A 150 -8.94 -5.39 -22.20
N VAL A 151 -7.81 -5.34 -22.88
CA VAL A 151 -6.59 -4.66 -22.38
C VAL A 151 -6.83 -3.16 -22.20
N ILE A 152 -7.54 -2.52 -23.14
CA ILE A 152 -7.91 -1.10 -23.05
C ILE A 152 -8.83 -0.85 -21.85
N SER A 153 -9.88 -1.66 -21.67
CA SER A 153 -10.80 -1.58 -20.54
C SER A 153 -10.08 -1.83 -19.21
N ALA A 154 -9.23 -2.85 -19.13
CA ALA A 154 -8.41 -3.14 -17.96
C ALA A 154 -7.47 -1.98 -17.62
N THR A 155 -6.84 -1.36 -18.62
CA THR A 155 -5.98 -0.18 -18.44
C THR A 155 -6.76 1.01 -17.89
N ALA A 156 -7.98 1.25 -18.38
CA ALA A 156 -8.85 2.31 -17.87
C ALA A 156 -9.27 2.05 -16.41
N SER A 157 -9.64 0.80 -16.09
CA SER A 157 -9.99 0.39 -14.72
C SER A 157 -8.82 0.59 -13.75
N ILE A 158 -7.61 0.11 -14.09
CA ILE A 158 -6.39 0.30 -13.27
C ILE A 158 -6.11 1.78 -13.05
N ARG A 159 -6.18 2.59 -14.11
CA ARG A 159 -5.94 4.03 -14.02
C ARG A 159 -6.94 4.70 -13.08
N SER A 160 -8.21 4.33 -13.15
CA SER A 160 -9.24 4.88 -12.27
C SER A 160 -8.96 4.51 -10.82
N SER A 161 -8.67 3.23 -10.53
CA SER A 161 -8.39 2.79 -9.17
C SER A 161 -7.12 3.43 -8.59
N LEU A 162 -6.05 3.59 -9.37
CA LEU A 162 -4.83 4.26 -8.90
C LEU A 162 -5.02 5.75 -8.64
N ARG A 163 -5.87 6.42 -9.43
CA ARG A 163 -6.25 7.81 -9.15
C ARG A 163 -7.06 7.92 -7.87
N LEU A 164 -7.91 6.94 -7.59
CA LEU A 164 -8.68 6.88 -6.35
C LEU A 164 -7.76 6.63 -5.13
N ILE A 165 -6.78 5.73 -5.26
CA ILE A 165 -5.73 5.54 -4.26
C ILE A 165 -4.94 6.85 -4.07
N ALA A 166 -4.53 7.50 -5.15
CA ALA A 166 -3.82 8.77 -5.08
C ALA A 166 -4.62 9.84 -4.37
N PHE A 167 -5.90 9.97 -4.71
CA PHE A 167 -6.81 10.89 -4.04
C PHE A 167 -6.91 10.59 -2.54
N SER A 168 -7.04 9.31 -2.18
CA SER A 168 -7.12 8.87 -0.79
C SER A 168 -5.89 9.30 0.00
N PHE A 169 -4.69 9.01 -0.49
CA PHE A 169 -3.44 9.34 0.20
C PHE A 169 -3.07 10.83 0.18
N GLU A 170 -3.49 11.57 -0.83
CA GLU A 170 -3.13 12.99 -0.95
C GLU A 170 -4.14 13.94 -0.30
N TYR A 171 -5.38 13.50 -0.09
CA TYR A 171 -6.43 14.35 0.48
C TYR A 171 -7.07 13.75 1.72
N LEU A 172 -7.52 12.48 1.68
CA LEU A 172 -8.25 11.88 2.81
C LEU A 172 -7.33 11.60 4.01
N VAL A 173 -6.18 10.95 3.78
CA VAL A 173 -5.27 10.59 4.88
C VAL A 173 -4.67 11.85 5.55
N PRO A 174 -4.27 12.92 4.84
CA PRO A 174 -3.85 14.16 5.48
C PRO A 174 -4.95 14.81 6.33
N THR A 175 -6.22 14.76 5.91
CA THR A 175 -7.35 15.21 6.77
C THR A 175 -7.43 14.38 8.05
N VAL A 176 -7.19 13.07 7.96
CA VAL A 176 -7.11 12.21 9.15
C VAL A 176 -5.95 12.62 10.06
N CYS A 177 -4.78 12.90 9.48
CA CYS A 177 -3.62 13.35 10.22
C CYS A 177 -3.84 14.70 10.91
N ILE A 178 -4.57 15.64 10.29
CA ILE A 178 -4.97 16.89 10.96
C ILE A 178 -5.78 16.55 12.21
N GLY A 179 -6.82 15.72 12.07
CA GLY A 179 -7.69 15.33 13.18
C GLY A 179 -6.92 14.71 14.36
N ILE A 180 -5.96 13.82 14.08
CA ILE A 180 -5.12 13.18 15.10
C ILE A 180 -4.08 14.15 15.69
N SER A 181 -3.60 15.11 14.89
CA SER A 181 -2.54 16.03 15.32
C SER A 181 -3.06 17.20 16.15
N LEU A 182 -4.38 17.45 16.19
CA LEU A 182 -4.97 18.55 16.94
C LEU A 182 -4.67 18.43 18.46
N PRO A 183 -4.36 19.55 19.13
CA PRO A 183 -3.68 19.51 20.43
C PRO A 183 -4.45 18.74 21.51
N THR A 184 -5.77 18.92 21.61
CA THR A 184 -6.58 18.38 22.71
C THR A 184 -6.57 16.85 22.80
N TYR A 185 -6.37 16.16 21.67
CA TYR A 185 -6.37 14.69 21.60
C TYR A 185 -5.05 14.11 21.07
N ASN A 186 -4.04 14.97 20.86
CA ASN A 186 -2.75 14.52 20.35
C ASN A 186 -2.06 13.66 21.42
N PRO A 187 -1.73 12.40 21.11
CA PRO A 187 -1.22 11.46 22.12
C PRO A 187 0.16 11.86 22.65
N LEU A 188 0.99 12.53 21.84
CA LEU A 188 2.28 13.07 22.29
C LEU A 188 2.07 14.26 23.24
N TYR A 189 1.13 15.15 22.90
CA TYR A 189 0.81 16.29 23.74
C TYR A 189 0.32 15.87 25.12
N VAL A 190 -0.72 15.04 25.14
CA VAL A 190 -1.33 14.57 26.39
C VAL A 190 -0.35 13.71 27.19
N GLY A 191 0.48 12.92 26.52
CA GLY A 191 1.55 12.16 27.17
C GLY A 191 2.59 13.06 27.83
N ILE A 192 3.03 14.15 27.18
CA ILE A 192 3.98 15.11 27.75
C ILE A 192 3.38 15.82 28.97
N LEU A 193 2.15 16.33 28.87
CA LEU A 193 1.45 16.95 30.00
C LEU A 193 1.37 16.00 31.20
N SER A 194 0.94 14.75 30.95
CA SER A 194 0.81 13.72 31.97
C SER A 194 2.14 13.35 32.62
N THR A 195 3.24 13.33 31.85
CA THR A 195 4.56 12.95 32.37
C THR A 195 5.19 14.08 33.20
N LEU A 196 4.94 15.33 32.82
CA LEU A 196 5.47 16.51 33.50
C LEU A 196 4.54 17.04 34.60
N ASN A 197 3.39 16.40 34.82
CA ASN A 197 2.34 16.84 35.75
C ASN A 197 1.93 18.32 35.53
N LEU A 198 1.82 18.72 34.25
CA LEU A 198 1.44 20.07 33.85
C LEU A 198 -0.07 20.13 33.59
N THR A 199 -0.70 21.22 33.99
CA THR A 199 -2.09 21.53 33.59
C THR A 199 -2.11 22.18 32.20
N ASP A 200 -3.23 22.05 31.49
CA ASP A 200 -3.38 22.60 30.14
C ASP A 200 -3.20 24.13 30.10
N ASP A 201 -3.63 24.82 31.16
CA ASP A 201 -3.50 26.28 31.33
C ASP A 201 -2.04 26.74 31.47
N ASN A 202 -1.19 25.88 32.03
CA ASN A 202 0.22 26.18 32.26
C ASN A 202 1.10 25.90 31.03
N PHE A 203 0.55 25.29 29.98
CA PHE A 203 1.33 24.90 28.81
C PHE A 203 1.29 25.98 27.72
N PRO A 204 2.43 26.58 27.34
CA PRO A 204 2.45 27.68 26.39
C PRO A 204 1.82 27.31 25.05
N LEU A 205 0.89 28.15 24.57
CA LEU A 205 0.19 27.98 23.28
C LEU A 205 1.17 27.72 22.12
N LEU A 206 2.31 28.41 22.11
CA LEU A 206 3.34 28.25 21.09
C LEU A 206 3.89 26.82 21.04
N ILE A 207 4.09 26.17 22.20
CA ILE A 207 4.57 24.79 22.26
C ILE A 207 3.47 23.83 21.78
N LYS A 208 2.19 24.08 22.14
CA LYS A 208 1.05 23.29 21.63
C LYS A 208 1.03 23.30 20.09
N ILE A 209 1.08 24.50 19.50
CA ILE A 209 1.07 24.69 18.04
C ILE A 209 2.28 24.00 17.40
N THR A 210 3.47 24.17 17.99
CA THR A 210 4.71 23.57 17.48
C THR A 210 4.61 22.04 17.47
N LEU A 211 4.11 21.44 18.55
CA LEU A 211 3.94 20.00 18.63
C LEU A 211 2.91 19.47 17.60
N CYS A 212 1.82 20.20 17.38
CA CYS A 212 0.83 19.85 16.36
C CYS A 212 1.45 19.86 14.96
N ILE A 213 2.24 20.88 14.63
CA ILE A 213 2.95 20.98 13.35
C ILE A 213 3.93 19.83 13.20
N ILE A 214 4.72 19.51 14.25
CA ILE A 214 5.66 18.39 14.22
C ILE A 214 4.93 17.06 14.00
N CYS A 215 3.83 16.81 14.71
CA CYS A 215 3.04 15.57 14.57
C CYS A 215 2.44 15.46 13.17
N PHE A 216 1.88 16.54 12.65
CA PHE A 216 1.30 16.58 11.32
C PHE A 216 2.36 16.34 10.24
N LEU A 217 3.51 17.01 10.31
CA LEU A 217 4.61 16.80 9.38
C LEU A 217 5.11 15.35 9.46
N THR A 218 5.35 14.84 10.67
CA THR A 218 5.79 13.46 10.89
C THR A 218 4.83 12.45 10.27
N ALA A 219 3.53 12.60 10.49
CA ALA A 219 2.51 11.73 9.90
C ALA A 219 2.53 11.80 8.37
N ASN A 220 2.66 12.99 7.79
CA ASN A 220 2.76 13.17 6.32
C ASN A 220 4.03 12.57 5.70
N ILE A 221 5.16 12.54 6.44
CA ILE A 221 6.37 11.84 5.99
C ILE A 221 6.12 10.33 5.96
N ILE A 222 5.50 9.79 7.01
CA ILE A 222 5.13 8.37 7.09
C ILE A 222 4.18 7.98 5.96
N ILE A 223 3.15 8.80 5.71
CA ILE A 223 2.22 8.61 4.59
C ILE A 223 2.97 8.54 3.26
N ALA A 224 3.90 9.47 3.03
CA ALA A 224 4.65 9.51 1.78
C ALA A 224 5.54 8.26 1.61
N VAL A 225 6.18 7.79 2.68
CA VAL A 225 6.95 6.54 2.69
C VAL A 225 6.06 5.35 2.34
N TYR A 226 4.90 5.24 2.99
CA TYR A 226 3.92 4.19 2.70
C TYR A 226 3.45 4.25 1.23
N GLN A 227 3.17 5.45 0.73
CA GLN A 227 2.68 5.67 -0.63
C GLN A 227 3.68 5.22 -1.70
N VAL A 228 5.00 5.45 -1.51
CA VAL A 228 6.04 4.95 -2.45
C VAL A 228 5.96 3.44 -2.57
N ILE A 229 5.90 2.74 -1.44
CA ILE A 229 5.90 1.28 -1.40
C ILE A 229 4.59 0.71 -1.95
N LEU A 230 3.45 1.32 -1.60
CA LEU A 230 2.15 0.94 -2.14
C LEU A 230 2.13 1.06 -3.67
N TYR A 231 2.62 2.16 -4.24
CA TYR A 231 2.64 2.34 -5.69
C TYR A 231 3.61 1.40 -6.40
N LEU A 232 4.74 1.05 -5.80
CA LEU A 232 5.63 0.04 -6.35
C LEU A 232 4.89 -1.30 -6.52
N ASN A 233 4.21 -1.75 -5.46
CA ASN A 233 3.45 -3.00 -5.46
C ASN A 233 2.26 -2.92 -6.43
N ALA A 234 1.50 -1.82 -6.39
CA ALA A 234 0.36 -1.61 -7.27
C ALA A 234 0.74 -1.56 -8.76
N TYR A 235 1.87 -0.93 -9.08
CA TYR A 235 2.43 -0.91 -10.41
C TYR A 235 2.81 -2.32 -10.88
N GLY A 236 3.53 -3.07 -10.05
CA GLY A 236 3.92 -4.44 -10.34
C GLY A 236 2.74 -5.37 -10.62
N ILE A 237 1.72 -5.36 -9.75
CA ILE A 237 0.49 -6.14 -9.93
C ILE A 237 -0.21 -5.75 -11.23
N SER A 238 -0.34 -4.45 -11.49
CA SER A 238 -0.99 -3.92 -12.69
C SER A 238 -0.26 -4.32 -13.97
N ALA A 239 1.08 -4.26 -13.96
CA ALA A 239 1.91 -4.68 -15.07
C ALA A 239 1.73 -6.16 -15.37
N LEU A 240 1.77 -7.02 -14.34
CA LEU A 240 1.53 -8.46 -14.50
C LEU A 240 0.16 -8.74 -15.10
N TYR A 241 -0.89 -8.10 -14.58
CA TYR A 241 -2.25 -8.29 -15.08
C TYR A 241 -2.39 -7.87 -16.55
N LEU A 242 -1.95 -6.65 -16.88
CA LEU A 242 -2.07 -6.11 -18.24
C LEU A 242 -1.26 -6.93 -19.25
N TRP A 243 -0.04 -7.30 -18.91
CA TRP A 243 0.79 -8.12 -19.82
C TRP A 243 0.23 -9.52 -20.00
N THR A 244 -0.33 -10.11 -18.94
CA THR A 244 -0.94 -11.44 -19.04
C THR A 244 -2.17 -11.42 -19.93
N LEU A 245 -3.05 -10.41 -19.78
CA LEU A 245 -4.14 -10.20 -20.73
C LEU A 245 -3.62 -9.97 -22.15
N TYR A 246 -2.57 -9.15 -22.27
CA TYR A 246 -1.98 -8.85 -23.56
C TYR A 246 -1.37 -10.07 -24.23
N ILE A 247 -0.97 -11.15 -23.55
CA ILE A 247 -0.49 -12.38 -24.23
C ILE A 247 -1.56 -13.47 -24.32
N SER A 248 -2.76 -13.25 -23.78
CA SER A 248 -3.82 -14.26 -23.76
C SER A 248 -4.42 -14.47 -25.16
N PRO A 249 -4.44 -15.71 -25.68
CA PRO A 249 -5.02 -16.03 -26.98
C PRO A 249 -6.51 -15.67 -27.14
N SER A 250 -7.28 -15.65 -26.06
CA SER A 250 -8.72 -15.39 -26.02
C SER A 250 -9.16 -14.05 -26.60
N ASP A 251 -8.29 -13.04 -26.63
CA ASP A 251 -8.70 -11.67 -26.95
C ASP A 251 -8.78 -11.36 -28.45
N GLY A 252 -8.72 -12.39 -29.31
CA GLY A 252 -9.00 -12.31 -30.76
C GLY A 252 -7.94 -11.57 -31.59
N VAL A 253 -7.35 -10.51 -31.04
CA VAL A 253 -6.32 -9.68 -31.68
C VAL A 253 -4.99 -10.41 -31.83
N LEU A 254 -4.74 -11.42 -30.97
CA LEU A 254 -3.49 -12.19 -30.97
C LEU A 254 -3.64 -13.63 -31.40
N LYS A 255 -4.85 -14.06 -31.78
CA LYS A 255 -5.10 -15.42 -32.22
C LYS A 255 -4.35 -15.66 -33.53
N GLY A 256 -3.17 -16.27 -33.43
CA GLY A 256 -2.29 -16.61 -34.55
C GLY A 256 -1.14 -15.63 -34.84
N THR A 257 -1.03 -14.49 -34.15
CA THR A 257 0.04 -13.51 -34.43
C THR A 257 1.29 -13.73 -33.59
N LEU A 258 1.17 -14.31 -32.39
CA LEU A 258 2.31 -14.65 -31.54
C LEU A 258 2.66 -16.13 -31.64
N SER A 259 3.94 -16.39 -31.91
CA SER A 259 4.48 -17.74 -31.83
C SER A 259 4.46 -18.25 -30.38
N PHE A 260 4.32 -19.58 -30.22
CA PHE A 260 4.43 -20.22 -28.91
C PHE A 260 5.69 -19.79 -28.14
N ALA A 261 6.84 -19.72 -28.84
CA ALA A 261 8.12 -19.36 -28.24
C ALA A 261 8.11 -17.93 -27.70
N SER A 262 7.53 -16.99 -28.45
CA SER A 262 7.40 -15.58 -28.03
C SER A 262 6.49 -15.44 -26.81
N SER A 263 5.28 -16.02 -26.85
CA SER A 263 4.34 -15.98 -25.73
C SER A 263 4.92 -16.62 -24.47
N PHE A 264 5.58 -17.76 -24.62
CA PHE A 264 6.24 -18.45 -23.51
C PHE A 264 7.42 -17.64 -22.93
N LYS A 265 8.25 -17.02 -23.79
CA LYS A 265 9.34 -16.15 -23.35
C LYS A 265 8.82 -14.98 -22.52
N ILE A 266 7.75 -14.32 -22.98
CA ILE A 266 7.13 -13.21 -22.25
C ILE A 266 6.56 -13.68 -20.92
N TYR A 267 5.82 -14.79 -20.93
CA TYR A 267 5.29 -15.36 -19.71
C TYR A 267 6.39 -15.67 -18.69
N LYS A 268 7.54 -16.19 -19.13
CA LYS A 268 8.71 -16.42 -18.27
C LYS A 268 9.27 -15.10 -17.70
N SER A 269 9.31 -14.02 -18.48
CA SER A 269 9.68 -12.70 -17.95
C SER A 269 8.68 -12.17 -16.91
N LEU A 270 7.37 -12.39 -17.12
CA LEU A 270 6.35 -12.05 -16.13
C LEU A 270 6.50 -12.88 -14.84
N ARG A 271 6.92 -14.13 -14.96
CA ARG A 271 7.26 -14.97 -13.80
C ARG A 271 8.43 -14.38 -13.00
N VAL A 272 9.48 -13.92 -13.67
CA VAL A 272 10.61 -13.23 -13.00
C VAL A 272 10.12 -11.97 -12.29
N MET A 273 9.27 -11.16 -12.92
CA MET A 273 8.66 -9.98 -12.29
C MET A 273 7.82 -10.34 -11.06
N THR A 274 7.06 -11.44 -11.12
CA THR A 274 6.28 -11.96 -9.99
C THR A 274 7.19 -12.37 -8.82
N LEU A 275 8.33 -13.02 -9.10
CA LEU A 275 9.29 -13.41 -8.07
C LEU A 275 9.95 -12.20 -7.40
N ILE A 276 10.37 -11.20 -8.19
CA ILE A 276 10.95 -9.95 -7.67
C ILE A 276 9.94 -9.23 -6.76
N LEU A 277 8.69 -9.10 -7.20
CA LEU A 277 7.64 -8.47 -6.40
C LEU A 277 7.29 -9.27 -5.14
N GLY A 278 7.21 -10.60 -5.25
CA GLY A 278 6.94 -11.46 -4.10
C GLY A 278 8.07 -11.43 -3.06
N GLU A 279 9.33 -11.37 -3.49
CA GLU A 279 10.46 -11.19 -2.57
C GLU A 279 10.44 -9.81 -1.91
N SER A 280 10.17 -8.76 -2.69
CA SER A 280 10.01 -7.40 -2.16
C SER A 280 8.89 -7.32 -1.11
N ALA A 281 7.73 -7.91 -1.40
CA ALA A 281 6.60 -7.94 -0.48
C ALA A 281 6.94 -8.69 0.81
N ARG A 282 7.64 -9.83 0.76
CA ARG A 282 8.04 -10.59 1.97
C ARG A 282 9.02 -9.83 2.86
N ARG A 283 9.93 -9.05 2.28
CA ARG A 283 10.82 -8.15 3.05
C ARG A 283 10.02 -7.00 3.70
N GLN A 284 8.95 -6.59 3.05
CA GLN A 284 7.99 -5.61 3.53
C GLN A 284 6.89 -6.29 4.34
N VAL A 285 7.19 -6.76 5.56
CA VAL A 285 6.23 -7.47 6.44
C VAL A 285 4.87 -6.75 6.51
N SER A 286 4.86 -5.42 6.56
CA SER A 286 3.61 -4.63 6.54
C SER A 286 2.79 -4.77 5.27
N THR A 287 3.40 -4.91 4.10
CA THR A 287 2.70 -5.29 2.85
C THR A 287 2.07 -6.67 2.99
N CYS A 288 2.73 -7.61 3.66
CA CYS A 288 2.17 -8.95 3.89
C CYS A 288 1.01 -8.97 4.90
N LEU A 289 0.96 -7.98 5.79
CA LEU A 289 -0.07 -7.84 6.82
C LEU A 289 -1.16 -6.82 6.45
N HIS A 290 -1.16 -6.30 5.22
CA HIS A 290 -2.09 -5.25 4.80
C HIS A 290 -3.57 -5.60 5.06
N HIS A 291 -3.99 -6.83 4.77
CA HIS A 291 -5.36 -7.29 5.04
C HIS A 291 -5.70 -7.25 6.53
N PHE A 292 -4.80 -7.73 7.39
CA PHE A 292 -4.97 -7.69 8.84
C PHE A 292 -5.11 -6.23 9.32
N TYR A 293 -4.26 -5.34 8.83
CA TYR A 293 -4.33 -3.92 9.16
C TYR A 293 -5.63 -3.27 8.67
N ALA A 294 -6.07 -3.57 7.44
CA ALA A 294 -7.31 -3.06 6.89
C ALA A 294 -8.52 -3.51 7.72
N VAL A 295 -8.59 -4.80 8.10
CA VAL A 295 -9.65 -5.32 8.97
C VAL A 295 -9.62 -4.63 10.32
N ALA A 296 -8.46 -4.51 10.96
CA ALA A 296 -8.33 -3.86 12.26
C ALA A 296 -8.80 -2.40 12.23
N PHE A 297 -8.32 -1.60 11.26
CA PHE A 297 -8.72 -0.20 11.10
C PHE A 297 -10.21 -0.05 10.82
N CYS A 298 -10.76 -0.84 9.90
CA CYS A 298 -12.17 -0.76 9.55
C CYS A 298 -13.06 -1.21 10.71
N THR A 299 -12.65 -2.23 11.47
CA THR A 299 -13.38 -2.71 12.67
C THR A 299 -13.46 -1.62 13.72
N ILE A 300 -12.33 -1.01 14.08
CA ILE A 300 -12.26 0.06 15.08
C ILE A 300 -13.07 1.28 14.62
N SER A 301 -12.91 1.67 13.35
CA SER A 301 -13.63 2.81 12.78
C SER A 301 -15.14 2.57 12.71
N LEU A 302 -15.58 1.36 12.33
CA LEU A 302 -16.99 1.00 12.27
C LEU A 302 -17.60 0.96 13.68
N TYR A 303 -16.88 0.41 14.66
CA TYR A 303 -17.29 0.41 16.06
C TYR A 303 -17.58 1.84 16.55
N TYR A 304 -16.64 2.78 16.38
CA TYR A 304 -16.86 4.18 16.78
C TYR A 304 -17.94 4.90 15.97
N THR A 305 -18.12 4.51 14.70
CA THR A 305 -19.21 5.04 13.87
C THR A 305 -20.57 4.58 14.40
N ILE A 306 -20.72 3.31 14.80
CA ILE A 306 -21.98 2.77 15.34
C ILE A 306 -22.26 3.36 16.72
N LEU A 307 -21.24 3.51 17.57
CA LEU A 307 -21.38 4.12 18.90
C LEU A 307 -21.98 5.54 18.85
N GLN A 308 -21.79 6.29 17.76
CA GLN A 308 -22.43 7.59 17.62
C GLN A 308 -23.97 7.51 17.58
N PHE A 309 -24.51 6.40 17.08
CA PHE A 309 -25.95 6.22 16.91
C PHE A 309 -26.62 5.52 18.10
N THR A 310 -25.84 5.01 19.06
CA THR A 310 -26.39 4.49 20.32
C THR A 310 -26.67 5.64 21.28
N SER A 311 -27.89 5.72 21.82
CA SER A 311 -28.46 6.89 22.53
C SER A 311 -27.69 7.39 23.74
N GLU A 312 -26.72 6.63 24.22
CA GLU A 312 -25.99 6.91 25.47
C GLU A 312 -24.66 7.66 25.24
N THR A 313 -24.14 7.72 24.01
CA THR A 313 -22.80 8.23 23.74
C THR A 313 -22.77 9.34 22.69
N LYS A 314 -22.38 10.55 23.11
CA LYS A 314 -22.13 11.67 22.19
C LYS A 314 -20.68 11.60 21.66
N VAL A 315 -20.46 10.94 20.54
CA VAL A 315 -19.20 11.01 19.80
C VAL A 315 -19.17 12.31 18.98
N SER A 316 -18.00 12.93 18.84
CA SER A 316 -17.88 14.15 18.04
C SER A 316 -18.06 13.84 16.55
N LEU A 317 -18.70 14.76 15.81
CA LEU A 317 -18.85 14.66 14.34
C LEU A 317 -17.48 14.52 13.65
N LEU A 318 -16.44 15.12 14.22
CA LEU A 318 -15.07 15.01 13.74
C LEU A 318 -14.59 13.55 13.79
N VAL A 319 -14.73 12.87 14.94
CA VAL A 319 -14.32 11.47 15.10
C VAL A 319 -15.06 10.55 14.12
N VAL A 320 -16.37 10.76 13.95
CA VAL A 320 -17.18 10.00 12.98
C VAL A 320 -16.66 10.22 11.55
N SER A 321 -16.40 11.47 11.16
CA SER A 321 -15.83 11.80 9.85
C SER A 321 -14.46 11.15 9.64
N LEU A 322 -13.59 11.15 10.66
CA LEU A 322 -12.30 10.48 10.61
C LEU A 322 -12.44 8.96 10.43
N CYS A 323 -13.38 8.33 11.16
CA CYS A 323 -13.66 6.91 11.05
C CYS A 323 -14.17 6.53 9.67
N LEU A 324 -15.10 7.31 9.10
CA LEU A 324 -15.61 7.08 7.74
C LEU A 324 -14.50 7.21 6.69
N ASN A 325 -13.60 8.19 6.85
CA ASN A 325 -12.43 8.33 5.98
C ASN A 325 -11.49 7.12 6.09
N LEU A 326 -11.23 6.61 7.29
CA LEU A 326 -10.40 5.41 7.49
C LEU A 326 -11.03 4.16 6.87
N ILE A 327 -12.34 3.95 7.04
CA ILE A 327 -13.08 2.86 6.38
C ILE A 327 -12.95 2.99 4.86
N LEU A 328 -13.15 4.18 4.32
CA LEU A 328 -13.06 4.42 2.88
C LEU A 328 -11.65 4.15 2.34
N VAL A 329 -10.61 4.63 3.01
CA VAL A 329 -9.20 4.39 2.63
C VAL A 329 -8.86 2.90 2.71
N GLY A 330 -9.24 2.23 3.80
CA GLY A 330 -9.04 0.80 3.99
C GLY A 330 -9.74 -0.01 2.90
N PHE A 331 -11.00 0.29 2.63
CA PHE A 331 -11.81 -0.32 1.59
C PHE A 331 -11.20 -0.14 0.19
N ILE A 332 -10.80 1.07 -0.18
CA ILE A 332 -10.20 1.34 -1.51
C ILE A 332 -8.91 0.56 -1.72
N ASN A 333 -8.04 0.53 -0.70
CA ASN A 333 -6.77 -0.18 -0.77
C ASN A 333 -6.97 -1.69 -0.86
N GLU A 334 -7.84 -2.24 -0.02
CA GLU A 334 -8.12 -3.67 0.03
C GLU A 334 -8.83 -4.15 -1.25
N LEU A 335 -9.81 -3.38 -1.72
CA LEU A 335 -10.50 -3.65 -2.98
C LEU A 335 -9.51 -3.67 -4.15
N PHE A 336 -8.56 -2.73 -4.20
CA PHE A 336 -7.53 -2.71 -5.22
C PHE A 336 -6.63 -3.95 -5.13
N ALA A 337 -6.09 -4.24 -3.95
CA ALA A 337 -5.17 -5.35 -3.72
C ALA A 337 -5.84 -6.67 -4.12
N ILE A 338 -7.01 -6.98 -3.56
CA ILE A 338 -7.76 -8.21 -3.85
C ILE A 338 -8.13 -8.28 -5.33
N CYS A 339 -8.80 -7.26 -5.87
CA CYS A 339 -9.36 -7.34 -7.24
C CYS A 339 -8.27 -7.53 -8.29
N PHE A 340 -7.17 -6.77 -8.21
CA PHE A 340 -6.14 -6.85 -9.23
C PHE A 340 -5.21 -8.05 -9.06
N MET A 341 -4.97 -8.51 -7.83
CA MET A 341 -4.31 -9.81 -7.62
C MET A 341 -5.16 -10.97 -8.16
N ALA A 342 -6.45 -10.99 -7.83
CA ALA A 342 -7.39 -12.00 -8.33
C ALA A 342 -7.44 -12.00 -9.86
N LYS A 343 -7.62 -10.82 -10.48
CA LYS A 343 -7.63 -10.66 -11.94
C LYS A 343 -6.32 -11.09 -12.59
N SER A 344 -5.18 -10.75 -11.99
CA SER A 344 -3.85 -11.16 -12.47
C SER A 344 -3.70 -12.69 -12.46
N SER A 345 -4.06 -13.32 -11.34
CA SER A 345 -4.01 -14.78 -11.17
C SER A 345 -4.95 -15.50 -12.15
N THR A 346 -6.20 -15.04 -12.26
CA THR A 346 -7.19 -15.60 -13.18
C THR A 346 -6.76 -15.45 -14.63
N ALA A 347 -6.25 -14.28 -15.03
CA ALA A 347 -5.70 -14.08 -16.37
C ALA A 347 -4.53 -15.05 -16.63
N SER A 348 -3.66 -15.26 -15.63
CA SER A 348 -2.52 -16.15 -15.78
C SER A 348 -2.92 -17.61 -15.94
N LYS A 349 -3.96 -18.06 -15.24
CA LYS A 349 -4.53 -19.40 -15.42
C LYS A 349 -5.20 -19.55 -16.77
N GLY A 350 -5.96 -18.54 -17.19
CA GLY A 350 -6.60 -18.47 -18.50
C GLY A 350 -5.56 -18.65 -19.62
N PHE A 351 -4.47 -17.89 -19.56
CA PHE A 351 -3.36 -18.02 -20.49
C PHE A 351 -2.79 -19.45 -20.53
N VAL A 352 -2.46 -20.05 -19.39
CA VAL A 352 -1.88 -21.41 -19.35
C VAL A 352 -2.86 -22.43 -19.94
N ARG A 353 -4.14 -22.35 -19.59
CA ARG A 353 -5.19 -23.24 -20.11
C ARG A 353 -5.31 -23.13 -21.62
N GLU A 354 -5.39 -21.91 -22.15
CA GLU A 354 -5.51 -21.66 -23.59
C GLU A 354 -4.26 -22.11 -24.36
N MET A 355 -3.07 -21.90 -23.79
CA MET A 355 -1.84 -22.39 -24.40
C MET A 355 -1.77 -23.91 -24.45
N VAL A 356 -2.31 -24.61 -23.44
CA VAL A 356 -2.44 -26.07 -23.43
C VAL A 356 -3.45 -26.53 -24.48
N GLU A 357 -4.57 -25.83 -24.64
CA GLU A 357 -5.58 -26.16 -25.65
C GLU A 357 -5.01 -26.02 -27.08
N ILE A 358 -4.35 -24.89 -27.35
CA ILE A 358 -3.83 -24.57 -28.69
C ILE A 358 -2.59 -25.41 -29.04
N HIS A 359 -1.69 -25.64 -28.08
CA HIS A 359 -0.38 -26.26 -28.34
C HIS A 359 -0.17 -27.64 -27.70
N GLY A 360 -1.15 -28.15 -26.94
CA GLY A 360 -1.03 -29.40 -26.19
C GLY A 360 -0.94 -30.66 -27.04
N ARG A 361 -1.27 -30.58 -28.34
CA ARG A 361 -1.04 -31.68 -29.29
C ARG A 361 0.45 -31.98 -29.46
N ASN A 362 1.32 -30.99 -29.30
CA ASN A 362 2.77 -31.20 -29.36
C ASN A 362 3.28 -31.71 -27.99
N PRO A 363 3.89 -32.91 -27.91
CA PRO A 363 4.27 -33.53 -26.64
C PRO A 363 5.37 -32.75 -25.89
N TYR A 364 6.25 -32.05 -26.61
CA TYR A 364 7.26 -31.19 -25.99
C TYR A 364 6.62 -29.94 -25.39
N ARG A 365 5.81 -29.21 -26.17
CA ARG A 365 5.12 -28.00 -25.68
C ARG A 365 4.18 -28.30 -24.52
N ARG A 366 3.47 -29.43 -24.56
CA ARG A 366 2.62 -29.91 -23.46
C ARG A 366 3.42 -30.14 -22.18
N ARG A 367 4.61 -30.77 -22.27
CA ARG A 367 5.49 -30.97 -21.10
C ARG A 367 5.96 -29.64 -20.52
N VAL A 368 6.38 -28.71 -21.39
CA VAL A 368 6.78 -27.36 -20.97
C VAL A 368 5.62 -26.66 -20.26
N LEU A 369 4.42 -26.63 -20.84
CA LEU A 369 3.25 -25.96 -20.27
C LEU A 369 2.80 -26.57 -18.94
N LYS A 370 2.88 -27.90 -18.77
CA LYS A 370 2.58 -28.58 -17.50
C LYS A 370 3.55 -28.22 -16.36
N ALA A 371 4.77 -27.80 -16.69
CA ALA A 371 5.76 -27.37 -15.69
C ALA A 371 5.60 -25.90 -15.28
N ILE A 372 4.72 -25.15 -15.97
CA ILE A 372 4.49 -23.73 -15.66
C ILE A 372 3.44 -23.61 -14.57
N LEU A 373 3.73 -22.78 -13.58
CA LEU A 373 2.75 -22.32 -12.61
C LEU A 373 2.15 -20.97 -13.02
N PRO A 374 0.87 -20.71 -12.70
CA PRO A 374 0.29 -19.38 -12.79
C PRO A 374 1.17 -18.33 -12.10
N ASN A 375 1.29 -17.16 -12.71
CA ASN A 375 1.85 -15.97 -12.09
C ASN A 375 0.84 -15.44 -11.08
N SER A 376 1.08 -15.73 -9.80
CA SER A 376 0.36 -15.14 -8.68
C SER A 376 1.39 -14.54 -7.73
N ILE A 377 1.20 -13.27 -7.40
CA ILE A 377 1.90 -12.66 -6.26
C ILE A 377 1.12 -13.11 -5.03
N ASN A 378 1.79 -13.77 -4.09
CA ASN A 378 1.21 -13.98 -2.78
C ASN A 378 1.59 -12.79 -1.88
N LEU A 379 0.59 -11.98 -1.51
CA LEU A 379 0.76 -10.90 -0.55
C LEU A 379 0.36 -11.33 0.87
N GLU A 380 -0.02 -12.58 1.12
CA GLU A 380 -0.34 -13.05 2.48
C GLU A 380 0.84 -13.79 3.11
N PHE A 381 1.04 -13.58 4.40
CA PHE A 381 2.06 -14.26 5.20
C PHE A 381 1.78 -15.77 5.35
N VAL A 382 0.50 -16.18 5.21
CA VAL A 382 0.07 -17.57 5.38
C VAL A 382 -0.22 -18.20 4.02
N ASN A 383 0.73 -19.01 3.55
CA ASN A 383 0.56 -19.81 2.34
C ASN A 383 -0.47 -20.92 2.58
N SER A 384 -1.67 -20.80 1.98
CA SER A 384 -2.40 -22.02 1.64
C SER A 384 -2.04 -22.40 0.21
N VAL A 385 -1.60 -23.65 0.00
CA VAL A 385 -1.39 -24.22 -1.35
C VAL A 385 -2.65 -24.04 -2.20
N LYS A 386 -3.83 -24.07 -1.57
CA LYS A 386 -5.11 -23.76 -2.19
C LYS A 386 -5.19 -22.33 -2.70
N THR A 387 -4.69 -21.31 -1.99
CA THR A 387 -4.73 -19.91 -2.47
C THR A 387 -3.79 -19.71 -3.67
N MET A 388 -2.64 -20.38 -3.70
CA MET A 388 -1.74 -20.37 -4.86
C MET A 388 -2.34 -21.10 -6.08
N GLN A 389 -3.02 -22.23 -5.85
CA GLN A 389 -3.63 -23.05 -6.91
C GLN A 389 -4.96 -22.47 -7.42
N ASN A 390 -5.82 -21.97 -6.52
CA ASN A 390 -7.19 -21.54 -6.79
C ASN A 390 -7.31 -20.02 -6.94
N GLY A 391 -6.27 -19.27 -6.57
CA GLY A 391 -6.27 -17.80 -6.66
C GLY A 391 -7.06 -17.19 -5.51
N ILE A 392 -7.15 -15.86 -5.51
CA ILE A 392 -7.98 -15.10 -4.56
C ILE A 392 -9.35 -14.91 -5.22
N GLU A 393 -10.40 -15.42 -4.59
CA GLU A 393 -11.78 -15.34 -5.09
C GLU A 393 -12.56 -14.19 -4.44
N MET A 394 -13.75 -13.85 -4.98
CA MET A 394 -14.62 -12.81 -4.40
C MET A 394 -15.00 -13.12 -2.95
N ASP A 395 -15.08 -14.40 -2.60
CA ASP A 395 -15.31 -14.86 -1.23
C ASP A 395 -14.29 -14.31 -0.24
N TYR A 396 -13.05 -14.02 -0.68
CA TYR A 396 -12.05 -13.38 0.15
C TYR A 396 -12.47 -11.96 0.56
N PHE A 397 -13.07 -11.20 -0.36
CA PHE A 397 -13.59 -9.87 -0.08
C PHE A 397 -14.85 -9.90 0.78
N LEU A 398 -15.73 -10.89 0.57
CA LEU A 398 -16.88 -11.08 1.46
C LEU A 398 -16.42 -11.47 2.87
N ASN A 399 -15.38 -12.29 3.00
CA ASN A 399 -14.76 -12.61 4.29
C ASN A 399 -14.10 -11.40 4.94
N PHE A 400 -13.54 -10.46 4.18
CA PHE A 400 -13.06 -9.17 4.69
C PHE A 400 -14.18 -8.39 5.37
N LEU A 401 -15.31 -8.19 4.66
CA LEU A 401 -16.47 -7.48 5.20
C LEU A 401 -17.08 -8.22 6.39
N GLY A 402 -17.24 -9.54 6.29
CA GLY A 402 -17.72 -10.39 7.38
C GLY A 402 -16.88 -10.26 8.63
N ARG A 403 -15.54 -10.34 8.52
CA ARG A 403 -14.63 -10.16 9.67
C ARG A 403 -14.77 -8.80 10.32
N ILE A 404 -14.92 -7.73 9.53
CA ILE A 404 -15.12 -6.38 10.09
C ILE A 404 -16.43 -6.35 10.87
N THR A 405 -17.54 -6.80 10.27
CA THR A 405 -18.85 -6.81 10.92
C THR A 405 -18.85 -7.68 12.17
N ASP A 406 -18.36 -8.93 12.09
CA ASP A 406 -18.31 -9.87 13.20
C ASP A 406 -17.47 -9.34 14.37
N ASN A 407 -16.28 -8.79 14.09
CA ASN A 407 -15.44 -8.21 15.12
C ASN A 407 -16.08 -6.96 15.74
N THR A 408 -16.73 -6.11 14.94
CA THR A 408 -17.43 -4.94 15.46
C THR A 408 -18.62 -5.34 16.34
N ILE A 409 -19.40 -6.34 15.93
CA ILE A 409 -20.50 -6.88 16.76
C ILE A 409 -19.95 -7.44 18.07
N ASN A 410 -18.88 -8.23 18.03
CA ASN A 410 -18.25 -8.78 19.23
C ASN A 410 -17.75 -7.67 20.18
N LEU A 411 -17.20 -6.57 19.64
CA LEU A 411 -16.79 -5.42 20.45
C LEU A 411 -17.99 -4.68 21.06
N LEU A 412 -19.11 -4.58 20.34
CA LEU A 412 -20.34 -3.97 20.86
C LEU A 412 -20.96 -4.84 21.97
N LEU A 413 -21.00 -6.16 21.78
CA LEU A 413 -21.53 -7.10 22.76
C LEU A 413 -20.64 -7.22 24.01
N ALA A 414 -19.33 -7.11 23.86
CA ALA A 414 -18.40 -7.13 25.00
C ALA A 414 -18.46 -5.88 25.89
N ARG A 415 -19.18 -4.83 25.44
CA ARG A 415 -19.42 -3.60 26.20
C ARG A 415 -20.63 -3.71 27.13
N GLU A 416 -21.63 -4.50 26.74
CA GLU A 416 -22.80 -4.84 27.56
C GLU A 416 -22.39 -5.76 28.73
#